data_AF-A0A1H0SWZ9-F1
#
_entry.id   AF-A0A1H0SWZ9-F1
#
_cell.length_a   1.000
_cell.length_b   1.000
_cell.length_c   1.000
_cell.angle_alpha   90.00
_cell.angle_beta   90.00
_cell.angle_gamma   90.00
#
_symmetry.space_group_name_H-M   'P 1'
#
loop_
_entity.id
_entity.type
_entity.pdbx_description
1 polymer ?
#
loop_
_entity_poly.entity_id
_entity_poly.type
_entity_poly.pdbx_seq_one_letter_code
_entity_poly.pdbx_strand_id
1 'polypeptide(L)'
;MKDKVILVIFLSLIVVMFGIRWVHLSNLSESSTIAMNYLKDEDLFILYHEGEFGPYSLTKNDINEKPYSDYLSVQNFDAEFYADKQLHHEFFYVNQHLLSEIYGLGSIFVTVIISNEEVVGAFSVKNGMTYSLLGEEEKKIAK
;
A
#
# COMPACT_ATOMS: atom_id res chain seq x y z
N MET A 1 -40.91 12.69 -21.64
CA MET A 1 -40.60 11.25 -21.86
C MET A 1 -39.10 11.05 -22.08
N LYS A 2 -38.45 11.84 -22.94
CA LYS A 2 -36.99 11.86 -23.13
C LYS A 2 -36.21 12.06 -21.82
N ASP A 3 -36.64 12.96 -20.95
CA ASP A 3 -35.90 13.27 -19.71
C ASP A 3 -35.89 12.10 -18.71
N LYS A 4 -37.00 11.34 -18.65
CA LYS A 4 -37.08 10.11 -17.83
C LYS A 4 -36.18 9.01 -18.38
N VAL A 5 -36.06 8.90 -19.71
CA VAL A 5 -35.16 7.93 -20.36
C VAL A 5 -33.70 8.30 -20.11
N ILE A 6 -33.34 9.59 -20.21
CA ILE A 6 -31.99 10.09 -19.92
C ILE A 6 -31.61 9.82 -18.45
N LEU A 7 -32.52 10.09 -17.50
CA LEU A 7 -32.29 9.82 -16.09
C LEU A 7 -32.01 8.33 -15.81
N VAL A 8 -32.78 7.43 -16.43
CA VAL A 8 -32.62 5.98 -16.27
C VAL A 8 -31.29 5.50 -16.86
N ILE A 9 -30.87 6.04 -18.01
CA ILE A 9 -29.56 5.73 -18.62
C ILE A 9 -28.41 6.22 -17.74
N PHE A 10 -28.54 7.41 -17.16
CA PHE A 10 -27.51 7.96 -16.28
C PHE A 10 -27.37 7.13 -14.99
N LEU A 11 -28.50 6.74 -14.38
CA LEU A 11 -28.51 5.85 -13.21
C LEU A 11 -27.95 4.46 -13.54
N SER A 12 -28.27 3.88 -14.70
CA SER A 12 -27.74 2.58 -15.07
C SER A 12 -26.23 2.61 -15.30
N LEU A 13 -25.70 3.68 -15.91
CA LEU A 13 -24.25 3.90 -16.06
C LEU A 13 -23.56 3.96 -14.70
N ILE A 14 -24.12 4.69 -13.73
CA ILE A 14 -23.59 4.76 -12.38
C ILE A 14 -23.52 3.37 -11.74
N VAL A 15 -24.61 2.60 -11.80
CA VAL A 15 -24.65 1.23 -11.24
C VAL A 15 -23.63 0.32 -11.91
N VAL A 16 -23.45 0.41 -13.24
CA VAL A 16 -22.43 -0.37 -13.96
C VAL A 16 -21.02 0.02 -13.52
N MET A 17 -20.73 1.31 -13.38
CA MET A 17 -19.40 1.76 -12.92
C MET A 17 -19.09 1.30 -11.49
N PHE A 18 -20.06 1.37 -10.58
CA PHE A 18 -19.88 0.85 -9.21
C PHE A 18 -19.82 -0.68 -9.17
N GLY A 19 -20.59 -1.38 -10.00
CA GLY A 19 -20.59 -2.84 -10.09
C GLY A 19 -19.27 -3.42 -10.58
N ILE A 20 -18.66 -2.82 -11.62
CA ILE A 20 -17.34 -3.24 -12.13
C ILE A 20 -16.27 -3.08 -11.05
N ARG A 21 -16.29 -1.95 -10.31
CA ARG A 21 -15.36 -1.72 -9.19
C ARG A 21 -15.52 -2.77 -8.09
N TRP A 22 -16.76 -3.14 -7.77
CA TRP A 22 -17.04 -4.18 -6.77
C TRP A 22 -16.48 -5.55 -7.19
N VAL A 23 -16.71 -5.97 -8.44
CA VAL A 23 -16.21 -7.25 -8.97
C VAL A 23 -14.68 -7.32 -8.92
N HIS A 24 -13.99 -6.24 -9.27
CA HIS A 24 -12.53 -6.18 -9.22
C HIS A 24 -11.98 -6.28 -7.78
N LEU A 25 -12.71 -5.77 -6.79
CA LEU A 25 -12.33 -5.88 -5.38
C LEU A 25 -12.62 -7.27 -4.79
N SER A 26 -13.56 -8.03 -5.34
CA SER A 26 -13.91 -9.37 -4.84
C SER A 26 -12.97 -10.49 -5.30
N ASN A 27 -12.02 -10.23 -6.21
CA ASN A 27 -11.03 -11.19 -6.68
C ASN A 27 -9.61 -10.91 -6.12
N LEU A 28 -9.52 -10.22 -4.99
CA LEU A 28 -8.24 -9.97 -4.33
C LEU A 28 -7.67 -11.26 -3.73
N SER A 29 -6.34 -11.39 -3.74
CA SER A 29 -5.66 -12.40 -2.95
C SER A 29 -5.89 -12.15 -1.45
N GLU A 30 -5.60 -13.16 -0.64
CA GLU A 30 -5.69 -13.03 0.81
C GLU A 30 -4.73 -11.96 1.34
N SER A 31 -3.49 -11.93 0.83
CA SER A 31 -2.50 -10.90 1.15
C SER A 31 -2.99 -9.51 0.75
N SER A 32 -3.59 -9.36 -0.43
CA SER A 32 -4.14 -8.09 -0.88
C SER A 32 -5.27 -7.60 0.02
N THR A 33 -6.11 -8.53 0.51
CA THR A 33 -7.19 -8.20 1.44
C THR A 33 -6.65 -7.75 2.80
N ILE A 34 -5.64 -8.45 3.32
CA ILE A 34 -4.95 -8.10 4.57
C ILE A 34 -4.30 -6.71 4.46
N ALA A 35 -3.53 -6.46 3.40
CA ALA A 35 -2.90 -5.16 3.17
C ALA A 35 -3.93 -4.04 3.00
N MET A 36 -5.00 -4.29 2.26
CA MET A 36 -6.06 -3.31 2.04
C MET A 36 -6.76 -2.93 3.35
N ASN A 37 -7.01 -3.89 4.24
CA ASN A 37 -7.62 -3.60 5.54
C ASN A 37 -6.65 -2.83 6.43
N TYR A 38 -5.38 -3.24 6.47
CA TYR A 38 -4.34 -2.52 7.21
C TYR A 38 -4.24 -1.05 6.79
N LEU A 39 -4.17 -0.75 5.49
CA LEU A 39 -4.11 0.64 5.02
C LEU A 39 -5.37 1.45 5.38
N LYS A 40 -6.55 0.82 5.40
CA LYS A 40 -7.79 1.50 5.83
C LYS A 40 -7.80 1.78 7.32
N ASP A 41 -7.26 0.87 8.13
CA ASP A 41 -7.15 1.04 9.58
C ASP A 41 -6.17 2.16 9.94
N GLU A 42 -5.20 2.45 9.07
CA GLU A 42 -4.28 3.59 9.13
C GLU A 42 -4.89 4.89 8.53
N ASP A 43 -6.22 4.93 8.33
CA ASP A 43 -6.96 6.07 7.75
C ASP A 43 -6.50 6.50 6.34
N LEU A 44 -5.87 5.62 5.56
CA LEU A 44 -5.44 5.90 4.19
C LEU A 44 -6.52 5.55 3.17
N PHE A 45 -6.78 6.48 2.24
CA PHE A 45 -7.71 6.24 1.15
C PHE A 45 -7.03 5.56 -0.03
N ILE A 46 -7.35 4.29 -0.26
CA ILE A 46 -6.79 3.51 -1.37
C ILE A 46 -7.43 3.94 -2.69
N LEU A 47 -6.61 4.51 -3.57
CA LEU A 47 -7.01 4.89 -4.92
C LEU A 47 -7.01 3.68 -5.84
N TYR A 48 -5.92 2.91 -5.80
CA TYR A 48 -5.65 1.81 -6.71
C TYR A 48 -4.67 0.80 -6.09
N HIS A 49 -4.93 -0.49 -6.32
CA HIS A 49 -4.02 -1.59 -6.04
C HIS A 49 -3.24 -1.88 -7.32
N GLU A 50 -1.93 -1.66 -7.30
CA GLU A 50 -1.06 -1.80 -8.46
C GLU A 50 -0.69 -3.25 -8.74
N GLY A 51 -0.51 -4.05 -7.68
CA GLY A 51 -0.23 -5.47 -7.79
C GLY A 51 0.47 -6.03 -6.57
N GLU A 52 1.03 -7.23 -6.72
CA GLU A 52 1.69 -7.99 -5.67
C GLU A 52 3.02 -8.58 -6.16
N PHE A 53 3.95 -8.85 -5.24
CA PHE A 53 5.21 -9.56 -5.52
C PHE A 53 5.56 -10.53 -4.39
N GLY A 54 5.84 -11.78 -4.75
CA GLY A 54 6.18 -12.86 -3.82
C GLY A 54 5.35 -14.12 -4.10
N PRO A 55 5.45 -15.13 -3.23
CA PRO A 55 6.34 -15.23 -2.07
C PRO A 55 7.83 -15.16 -2.46
N TYR A 56 8.66 -14.56 -1.61
CA TYR A 56 10.12 -14.65 -1.70
C TYR A 56 10.74 -14.66 -0.30
N SER A 57 12.03 -15.00 -0.20
CA SER A 57 12.76 -14.99 1.07
C SER A 57 14.08 -14.26 0.94
N LEU A 58 14.49 -13.61 2.03
CA LEU A 58 15.74 -12.87 2.11
C LEU A 58 16.76 -13.63 2.93
N THR A 59 17.96 -13.78 2.40
CA THR A 59 19.09 -14.26 3.18
C THR A 59 19.65 -13.14 4.05
N LYS A 60 20.52 -13.49 5.00
CA LYS A 60 21.25 -12.52 5.82
C LYS A 60 22.11 -11.53 5.02
N ASN A 61 22.51 -11.91 3.82
CA ASN A 61 23.25 -11.00 2.93
C ASN A 61 22.27 -10.02 2.28
N ASP A 62 21.13 -10.50 1.79
CA ASP A 62 20.15 -9.68 1.06
C ASP A 62 19.59 -8.54 1.92
N ILE A 63 19.32 -8.78 3.21
CA ILE A 63 18.74 -7.77 4.12
C ILE A 63 19.63 -6.52 4.29
N ASN A 64 20.93 -6.64 4.01
CA ASN A 64 21.90 -5.56 4.11
C ASN A 64 22.22 -4.90 2.75
N GLU A 65 21.72 -5.47 1.65
CA GLU A 65 21.94 -4.95 0.31
C GLU A 65 20.77 -4.05 -0.15
N LYS A 66 21.00 -3.23 -1.17
CA LYS A 66 19.91 -2.47 -1.79
C LYS A 66 19.09 -3.40 -2.71
N PRO A 67 17.76 -3.24 -2.78
CA PRO A 67 16.97 -2.17 -2.16
C PRO A 67 16.54 -2.45 -0.71
N TYR A 68 16.75 -3.66 -0.18
CA TYR A 68 16.24 -4.14 1.11
C TYR A 68 16.66 -3.25 2.29
N SER A 69 17.95 -2.95 2.40
CA SER A 69 18.50 -2.08 3.45
C SER A 69 17.81 -0.71 3.53
N ASP A 70 17.37 -0.13 2.41
CA ASP A 70 16.72 1.18 2.40
C ASP A 70 15.32 1.09 3.03
N TYR A 71 14.48 0.13 2.61
CA TYR A 71 13.10 0.06 3.08
C TYR A 71 12.90 -0.72 4.38
N LEU A 72 13.81 -1.63 4.74
CA LEU A 72 13.78 -2.29 6.04
C LEU A 72 14.19 -1.33 7.17
N SER A 73 15.02 -0.32 6.86
CA SER A 73 15.47 0.66 7.85
C SER A 73 14.38 1.57 8.42
N VAL A 74 13.22 1.66 7.74
CA VAL A 74 12.07 2.48 8.18
C VAL A 74 10.98 1.65 8.85
N GLN A 75 11.23 0.37 9.11
CA GLN A 75 10.29 -0.53 9.77
C GLN A 75 10.49 -0.55 11.28
N ASN A 76 9.47 -1.06 11.99
CA ASN A 76 9.53 -1.23 13.45
C ASN A 76 10.39 -2.43 13.88
N PHE A 77 10.60 -3.40 13.00
CA PHE A 77 11.45 -4.56 13.26
C PHE A 77 12.87 -4.33 12.73
N ASP A 78 13.85 -5.01 13.32
CA ASP A 78 15.22 -5.03 12.81
C ASP A 78 15.31 -5.81 11.48
N ALA A 79 16.38 -5.57 10.71
CA ALA A 79 16.54 -6.22 9.41
C ALA A 79 16.64 -7.75 9.54
N GLU A 80 17.22 -8.23 10.63
CA GLU A 80 17.37 -9.64 10.98
C GLU A 80 16.02 -10.35 11.16
N PHE A 81 14.98 -9.66 11.62
CA PHE A 81 13.63 -10.22 11.68
C PHE A 81 13.15 -10.74 10.33
N TYR A 82 13.52 -10.06 9.24
CA TYR A 82 13.06 -10.40 7.88
C TYR A 82 13.87 -11.54 7.23
N ALA A 83 15.00 -11.92 7.81
CA ALA A 83 15.83 -13.00 7.28
C ALA A 83 15.07 -14.34 7.34
N ASP A 84 15.16 -15.10 6.26
CA ASP A 84 14.57 -16.44 6.07
C ASP A 84 13.03 -16.49 6.23
N LYS A 85 12.35 -15.34 6.30
CA LYS A 85 10.88 -15.25 6.25
C LYS A 85 10.39 -15.34 4.80
N GLN A 86 9.20 -15.90 4.61
CA GLN A 86 8.47 -15.71 3.36
C GLN A 86 7.74 -14.37 3.40
N LEU A 87 8.14 -13.49 2.50
CA LEU A 87 7.62 -12.14 2.36
C LEU A 87 6.78 -12.04 1.09
N HIS A 88 5.71 -11.26 1.18
CA HIS A 88 4.89 -10.80 0.08
C HIS A 88 4.81 -9.28 0.14
N HIS A 89 4.93 -8.63 -1.00
CA HIS A 89 4.72 -7.20 -1.14
C HIS A 89 3.39 -6.95 -1.82
N GLU A 90 2.65 -5.99 -1.29
CA GLU A 90 1.42 -5.48 -1.89
C GLU A 90 1.59 -3.99 -2.18
N PHE A 91 1.29 -3.58 -3.40
CA PHE A 91 1.59 -2.25 -3.92
C PHE A 91 0.31 -1.43 -4.12
N PHE A 92 0.27 -0.22 -3.56
CA PHE A 92 -0.90 0.64 -3.67
C PHE A 92 -0.54 2.09 -3.97
N TYR A 93 -1.45 2.78 -4.64
CA TYR A 93 -1.53 4.24 -4.58
C TYR A 93 -2.59 4.65 -3.58
N VAL A 94 -2.21 5.47 -2.62
CA VAL A 94 -3.09 6.00 -1.59
C VAL A 94 -3.15 7.53 -1.64
N ASN A 95 -4.22 8.07 -1.08
CA ASN A 95 -4.37 9.48 -0.73
C ASN A 95 -4.48 9.61 0.81
N GLN A 96 -4.54 10.84 1.33
CA GLN A 96 -4.58 11.15 2.76
C GLN A 96 -3.33 10.69 3.52
N HIS A 97 -2.21 10.59 2.80
CA HIS A 97 -0.91 10.29 3.37
C HIS A 97 -0.22 11.60 3.78
N LEU A 98 0.54 11.61 4.89
CA LEU A 98 1.24 12.81 5.37
C LEU A 98 2.13 13.49 4.31
N LEU A 99 2.91 12.71 3.55
CA LEU A 99 3.69 13.21 2.40
C LEU A 99 2.83 13.81 1.27
N SER A 100 1.57 13.41 1.13
CA SER A 100 0.63 14.05 0.21
C SER A 100 0.21 15.41 0.71
N GLU A 101 -0.06 15.57 2.01
CA GLU A 101 -0.42 16.86 2.61
C GLU A 101 0.75 17.85 2.60
N ILE A 102 1.94 17.42 3.03
CA ILE A 102 3.12 18.29 3.15
C ILE A 102 3.55 18.83 1.79
N TYR A 103 3.48 18.00 0.74
CA TYR A 103 4.02 18.32 -0.57
C TYR A 103 2.94 18.60 -1.63
N GLY A 104 1.66 18.64 -1.25
CA GLY A 104 0.54 18.87 -2.16
C GLY A 104 0.38 17.79 -3.23
N LEU A 105 0.72 16.53 -2.92
CA LEU A 105 0.65 15.42 -3.89
C LEU A 105 -0.74 14.80 -3.88
N GLY A 106 -1.30 14.47 -5.05
CA GLY A 106 -2.60 13.82 -5.16
C GLY A 106 -2.60 12.33 -4.84
N SER A 107 -1.44 11.66 -4.92
CA SER A 107 -1.28 10.25 -4.59
C SER A 107 0.15 9.93 -4.13
N ILE A 108 0.27 8.94 -3.25
CA ILE A 108 1.56 8.39 -2.76
C ILE A 108 1.59 6.89 -3.04
N PHE A 109 2.74 6.41 -3.52
CA PHE A 109 2.99 4.98 -3.69
C PHE A 109 3.43 4.37 -2.35
N VAL A 110 2.71 3.33 -1.92
CA VAL A 110 3.00 2.60 -0.68
C VAL A 110 3.16 1.11 -0.97
N THR A 111 4.03 0.48 -0.21
CA THR A 111 4.25 -0.97 -0.21
C THR A 111 3.94 -1.49 1.18
N VAL A 112 3.12 -2.54 1.26
CA VAL A 112 2.85 -3.30 2.49
C VAL A 112 3.58 -4.63 2.40
N ILE A 113 4.32 -4.98 3.45
CA ILE A 113 5.10 -6.20 3.58
C ILE A 113 4.30 -7.17 4.46
N ILE A 114 3.98 -8.34 3.92
CA ILE A 114 3.21 -9.39 4.59
C ILE A 114 4.09 -10.63 4.77
N SER A 115 3.99 -11.26 5.93
CA SER A 115 4.57 -12.57 6.22
C SER A 115 3.61 -13.39 7.07
N ASN A 116 3.35 -14.65 6.69
CA ASN A 116 2.41 -15.53 7.39
C ASN A 116 1.06 -14.88 7.70
N GLU A 117 0.43 -14.25 6.69
CA GLU A 117 -0.87 -13.56 6.83
C GLU A 117 -0.88 -12.35 7.78
N GLU A 118 0.29 -11.87 8.22
CA GLU A 118 0.42 -10.69 9.07
C GLU A 118 1.18 -9.57 8.36
N VAL A 119 0.76 -8.33 8.58
CA VAL A 119 1.54 -7.16 8.14
C VAL A 119 2.75 -7.01 9.05
N VAL A 120 3.93 -7.16 8.45
CA VAL A 120 5.22 -7.07 9.14
C VAL A 120 5.99 -5.80 8.80
N GLY A 121 5.43 -4.95 7.95
CA GLY A 121 6.02 -3.66 7.62
C GLY A 121 5.22 -2.94 6.54
N ALA A 122 5.43 -1.64 6.43
CA ALA A 122 4.93 -0.84 5.33
C ALA A 122 5.77 0.43 5.16
N PHE A 123 5.89 0.90 3.93
CA PHE A 123 6.66 2.09 3.61
C PHE A 123 6.08 2.82 2.40
N SER A 124 6.43 4.09 2.27
CA SER A 124 6.12 4.90 1.10
C SER A 124 7.39 5.26 0.34
N VAL A 125 7.27 5.44 -0.98
CA VAL A 125 8.40 5.83 -1.84
C VAL A 125 8.07 7.13 -2.55
N LYS A 126 9.01 8.08 -2.51
CA LYS A 126 8.91 9.34 -3.23
C LYS A 126 10.28 9.78 -3.74
N ASN A 127 10.38 10.10 -5.04
CA ASN A 127 11.62 10.55 -5.69
C ASN A 127 12.82 9.62 -5.42
N GLY A 128 12.59 8.31 -5.32
CA GLY A 128 13.62 7.31 -5.00
C GLY A 128 14.02 7.24 -3.52
N MET A 129 13.37 8.01 -2.64
CA MET A 129 13.56 7.96 -1.20
C MET A 129 12.44 7.16 -0.54
N THR A 130 12.80 6.36 0.46
CA THR A 130 11.87 5.55 1.25
C THR A 130 11.56 6.22 2.58
N TYR A 131 10.29 6.21 2.97
CA TYR A 131 9.80 6.77 4.24
C TYR A 131 8.95 5.72 4.94
N SER A 132 8.79 5.82 6.27
CA SER A 132 7.78 5.02 6.96
C SER A 132 6.39 5.30 6.39
N LEU A 133 5.45 4.35 6.56
CA LEU A 133 4.11 4.47 5.99
C LEU A 133 3.41 5.79 6.36
N LEU A 134 3.60 6.28 7.59
CA LEU A 134 2.99 7.51 8.05
C LEU A 134 3.89 8.74 7.87
N GLY A 135 5.06 8.57 7.27
CA GLY A 135 5.97 9.67 6.92
C GLY A 135 6.65 10.34 8.11
N GLU A 136 7.04 9.57 9.14
CA GLU A 136 7.76 10.14 10.30
C GLU A 136 8.96 10.99 9.85
N GLU A 137 9.07 12.19 10.44
CA GLU A 137 10.23 13.07 10.30
C GLU A 137 11.50 12.31 10.69
N GLU A 138 12.61 12.63 10.00
CA GLU A 138 13.97 12.26 10.40
C GLU A 138 14.09 12.15 11.92
N LYS A 139 14.50 10.98 12.39
CA LYS A 139 15.12 10.71 13.70
C LYS A 139 15.00 11.90 14.64
N LYS A 140 14.11 11.83 15.64
CA LYS A 140 14.34 12.57 16.88
C LYS A 140 15.73 12.20 17.37
N ILE A 141 16.71 13.04 17.04
CA ILE A 141 18.04 13.05 17.62
C ILE A 141 17.77 13.25 19.11
N ALA A 142 17.86 12.16 19.86
CA ALA A 142 17.91 12.22 21.31
C ALA A 142 19.07 13.15 21.66
N LYS A 143 18.73 14.30 22.23
CA LYS A 143 19.67 15.25 22.82
C LYS A 143 19.75 14.99 24.31
#